data_AF-A0A0G0WWS9-F1
#
_entry.id   AF-A0A0G0WWS9-F1
#
_cell.length_a   1.000
_cell.length_b   1.000
_cell.length_c   1.000
_cell.angle_alpha   90.00
_cell.angle_beta   90.00
_cell.angle_gamma   90.00
#
_symmetry.space_group_name_H-M   'P 1'
#
loop_
_entity.id
_entity.type
_entity.pdbx_description
1 polymer ?
#
loop_
_entity_poly.entity_id
_entity_poly.type
_entity_poly.pdbx_seq_one_letter_code
_entity_poly.pdbx_strand_id
1 'polypeptide(L)' 'MNKKVDTISNNFSKIVDSFKDKWVAVPLDYSEVVASADTLNGVTSKIKKNSNLKIFKVIPFDMIYSPFNL' A
#
# COMPACT_ATOMS: atom_id res chain seq x y z
N MET A 1 18.29 23.26 3.99
CA MET A 1 17.79 22.32 2.96
C MET A 1 16.33 22.02 3.27
N ASN A 2 15.39 22.64 2.55
CA ASN A 2 13.98 22.31 2.67
C ASN A 2 13.76 20.97 1.94
N LYS A 3 13.47 19.90 2.70
CA LYS A 3 13.00 18.65 2.11
C LYS A 3 11.66 18.97 1.43
N LYS A 4 11.64 18.93 0.10
CA LYS A 4 10.40 18.80 -0.66
C LYS A 4 9.78 17.49 -0.19
N VAL A 5 8.77 17.57 0.66
CA VAL A 5 7.87 16.45 0.91
C VAL A 5 7.20 16.24 -0.43
N ASP A 6 7.57 15.17 -1.11
CA ASP A 6 6.90 14.76 -2.35
C ASP A 6 5.41 14.81 -2.07
N THR A 7 4.69 15.61 -2.85
CA THR A 7 3.24 15.66 -2.85
C THR A 7 2.76 14.29 -3.33
N ILE A 8 2.77 13.29 -2.44
CA ILE A 8 1.97 12.08 -2.58
C ILE A 8 0.59 12.65 -2.82
N SER A 9 0.05 12.42 -4.02
CA SER A 9 -1.17 13.06 -4.46
C SER A 9 -2.19 13.00 -3.33
N ASN A 10 -2.83 14.12 -2.99
CA ASN A 10 -3.85 14.19 -1.93
C ASN A 10 -4.98 13.15 -2.09
N ASN A 11 -5.01 12.45 -3.23
CA ASN A 11 -5.95 11.39 -3.54
C ASN A 11 -5.47 10.00 -3.12
N PHE A 12 -4.16 9.70 -3.13
CA PHE A 12 -3.70 8.34 -2.87
C PHE A 12 -4.05 7.84 -1.47
N SER A 13 -3.88 8.68 -0.45
CA SER A 13 -4.28 8.34 0.92
C SER A 13 -5.78 7.98 1.02
N LYS A 14 -6.64 8.66 0.25
CA LYS A 14 -8.07 8.34 0.18
C LYS A 14 -8.35 7.02 -0.54
N ILE A 15 -7.60 6.75 -1.61
CA ILE A 15 -7.70 5.50 -2.37
C ILE A 15 -7.34 4.32 -1.46
N VAL A 16 -6.20 4.39 -0.74
CA VAL A 16 -5.75 3.28 0.10
C VAL A 16 -6.57 3.09 1.38
N ASP A 17 -7.27 4.11 1.86
CA ASP A 17 -8.09 4.02 3.07
C ASP A 17 -9.19 2.95 2.97
N SER A 18 -9.70 2.70 1.75
CA SER A 18 -10.68 1.65 1.48
C SER A 18 -10.11 0.22 1.53
N PHE A 19 -8.79 0.08 1.70
CA PHE A 19 -8.06 -1.19 1.69
C PHE A 19 -7.33 -1.47 3.01
N LYS A 20 -7.77 -0.88 4.13
CA LYS A 20 -7.26 -1.19 5.47
C LYS A 20 -7.19 -2.70 5.72
N ASP A 21 -6.11 -3.13 6.37
CA ASP A 21 -5.75 -4.51 6.66
C ASP A 21 -5.49 -5.42 5.45
N LYS A 22 -5.50 -4.87 4.23
CA LYS A 22 -5.20 -5.63 3.01
C LYS A 22 -3.79 -5.37 2.51
N TRP A 23 -3.28 -6.34 1.78
CA TRP A 23 -2.16 -6.15 0.86
C TRP A 23 -2.68 -5.47 -0.40
N VAL A 24 -1.92 -4.52 -0.93
CA VAL A 24 -2.22 -3.81 -2.18
C VAL A 24 -1.02 -3.81 -3.11
N ALA A 25 -1.28 -3.84 -4.41
CA ALA A 25 -0.29 -3.59 -5.46
C ALA A 25 -0.66 -2.31 -6.20
N VAL A 26 0.31 -1.41 -6.33
CA VAL A 26 0.14 -0.08 -6.93
C VAL A 26 1.25 0.23 -7.93
N PRO A 27 1.02 1.08 -8.94
CA PRO A 27 2.09 1.52 -9.84
C PRO A 27 3.12 2.39 -9.10
N LEU A 28 4.28 2.61 -9.72
CA LEU A 28 5.37 3.37 -9.11
C LEU A 28 4.99 4.81 -8.71
N ASP A 29 4.02 5.39 -9.43
CA ASP A 29 3.50 6.75 -9.27
C ASP A 29 2.33 6.86 -8.27
N TYR A 30 1.88 5.74 -7.69
CA TYR A 30 0.77 5.70 -6.73
C TYR A 30 -0.54 6.30 -7.29
N SER A 31 -0.80 6.14 -8.58
CA SER A 31 -2.02 6.64 -9.23
C SER A 31 -3.29 5.87 -8.81
N GLU A 32 -3.18 4.55 -8.61
CA GLU A 32 -4.32 3.67 -8.31
C GLU A 32 -3.92 2.38 -7.55
N VAL A 33 -4.92 1.59 -7.17
CA VAL A 33 -4.75 0.22 -6.65
C VAL A 33 -5.11 -0.79 -7.74
N VAL A 34 -4.11 -1.48 -8.27
CA VAL A 34 -4.25 -2.46 -9.37
C VAL A 34 -4.79 -3.80 -8.85
N ALA A 35 -4.39 -4.20 -7.64
CA ALA A 35 -4.85 -5.43 -7.01
C ALA A 35 -4.84 -5.30 -5.48
N SER A 36 -5.74 -6.03 -4.82
CA SER A 36 -5.76 -6.19 -3.36
C SER A 36 -6.17 -7.59 -2.92
N ALA A 37 -5.68 -8.02 -1.76
CA ALA A 37 -6.05 -9.28 -1.11
C ALA A 37 -5.65 -9.27 0.37
N ASP A 38 -6.15 -10.23 1.14
CA ASP A 38 -5.88 -10.32 2.59
C ASP A 38 -4.46 -10.84 2.89
N THR A 39 -3.82 -11.50 1.92
CA THR A 39 -2.47 -12.04 2.05
C THR A 39 -1.55 -11.55 0.93
N LEU A 40 -0.25 -11.53 1.21
CA LEU A 40 0.77 -11.22 0.20
C LEU A 40 0.67 -12.17 -1.00
N ASN A 41 0.48 -13.47 -0.75
CA ASN A 41 0.28 -14.48 -1.80
C ASN A 41 -0.99 -14.23 -2.63
N GLY A 42 -2.06 -13.74 -1.99
CA GLY A 42 -3.29 -13.37 -2.67
C GLY A 42 -3.11 -12.18 -3.61
N VAL A 43 -2.28 -11.20 -3.26
CA VAL A 43 -1.95 -10.08 -4.16
C VAL A 43 -1.02 -10.54 -5.28
N THR A 44 0.03 -11.30 -4.97
CA THR A 44 1.02 -11.71 -5.98
C THR A 44 0.44 -12.66 -7.03
N SER A 45 -0.57 -13.45 -6.67
CA SER A 45 -1.30 -14.30 -7.63
C SER A 45 -2.23 -13.52 -8.57
N LYS A 46 -2.62 -12.29 -8.21
CA LYS A 46 -3.49 -11.42 -9.03
C LYS A 46 -2.72 -10.52 -10.01
N ILE A 47 -1.40 -10.39 -9.85
CA ILE A 47 -0.56 -9.52 -10.66
C ILE A 47 0.35 -10.31 -11.62
N LYS A 48 0.70 -9.71 -12.75
CA LYS A 48 1.64 -10.33 -13.70
C LYS A 48 3.07 -10.23 -13.15
N LYS A 49 3.86 -11.29 -13.26
CA LYS A 49 5.25 -11.35 -12.72
C LYS A 49 6.20 -10.24 -13.20
N ASN A 50 5.92 -9.59 -14.35
CA ASN A 50 6.78 -8.57 -14.96
C ASN A 50 6.22 -7.13 -14.87
N SER A 51 5.21 -6.88 -14.03
CA SER A 51 4.68 -5.53 -13.83
C SER A 51 5.51 -4.75 -12.81
N ASN A 52 5.94 -3.53 -13.14
CA ASN A 52 6.61 -2.62 -12.22
C ASN A 52 5.61 -2.05 -11.19
N LEU A 53 5.32 -2.85 -10.16
CA LEU A 53 4.38 -2.50 -9.08
C LEU A 53 5.11 -2.49 -7.73
N LYS A 54 4.65 -1.62 -6.83
CA LYS A 54 5.00 -1.66 -5.41
C LYS A 54 3.92 -2.43 -4.67
N ILE A 55 4.33 -3.29 -3.75
CA ILE A 55 3.43 -4.11 -2.93
C ILE A 55 3.66 -3.78 -1.46
N PHE A 56 2.60 -3.49 -0.73
CA PHE A 56 2.67 -3.24 0.70
C PHE A 56 1.34 -3.55 1.39
N LYS A 57 1.38 -3.68 2.72
CA LYS A 57 0.19 -3.84 3.55
C LYS A 57 -0.30 -2.46 3.99
N VAL A 58 -1.59 -2.19 3.83
CA VAL A 58 -2.23 -0.98 4.37
C VAL A 58 -2.54 -1.23 5.83
N ILE A 59 -1.83 -0.52 6.72
CA ILE A 59 -2.01 -0.63 8.16
C ILE A 59 -3.15 0.34 8.58
N PRO A 60 -4.12 -0.11 9.40
CA PRO A 60 -5.14 0.77 9.96
C PRO A 60 -4.52 1.87 10.82
N PHE A 61 -5.10 3.08 10.80
CA PHE A 61 -4.60 4.22 11.58
C PHE A 61 -4.72 4.02 13.11
N ASP A 62 -5.61 3.14 13.55
CA ASP A 62 -5.82 2.77 14.95
C ASP A 62 -4.92 1.61 15.41
N MET A 63 -4.09 1.06 14.52
CA MET A 63 -3.15 -0.01 14.88
C MET A 63 -1.87 0.59 15.50
N ILE A 64 -1.63 0.25 16.76
CA ILE A 64 -0.34 0.51 17.43
C ILE A 64 0.62 -0.64 17.10
N TYR A 65 1.66 -0.35 16.32
CA TYR A 65 2.73 -1.31 16.08
C TYR A 65 3.71 -1.31 17.26
N SER A 66 3.68 -2.36 18.09
CA SER A 66 4.72 -2.62 19.09
C SER A 66 5.67 -3.69 18.56
N PRO A 67 6.95 -3.37 18.27
CA PRO A 67 7.94 -4.35 17.83
C PRO A 67 8.44 -5.27 18.96
N PHE A 68 7.93 -5.10 20.18
CA PHE A 68 8.28 -5.94 21.32
C PHE A 68 7.05 -6.77 21.72
N ASN A 69 7.21 -8.09 21.70
CA ASN A 69 6.26 -9.01 22.31
C ASN A 69 6.23 -8.73 23.83
N LEU A 70 5.04 -8.51 24.38
CA LEU A 70 4.77 -8.72 25.81
C LEU A 70 4.74 -10.23 26.09
#